data_AF-A0A0G3VGX2-F1
#
_entry.id   AF-A0A0G3VGX2-F1
#
_cell.length_a   1.000
_cell.length_b   1.000
_cell.length_c   1.000
_cell.angle_alpha   90.00
_cell.angle_beta   90.00
_cell.angle_gamma   90.00
#
_symmetry.space_group_name_H-M   'P 1'
#
loop_
_entity.id
_entity.type
_entity.pdbx_description
1 polymer ?
#
loop_
_entity_poly.entity_id
_entity_poly.type
_entity_poly.pdbx_seq_one_letter_code
_entity_poly.pdbx_strand_id
1 'polypeptide(L)' 'MSFITIENLLDVNTFALLPEAYAPFDPIVDILPIIPLLFLLLAFVWQASVKFR' A
#
# COMPACT_ATOMS: atom_id res chain seq x y z
N MET A 1 25.34 -18.89 23.34
CA MET A 1 24.33 -18.04 24.00
C MET A 1 24.63 -16.58 23.66
N SER A 2 24.47 -16.18 22.40
CA SER A 2 24.45 -14.75 22.04
C SER A 2 23.00 -14.39 21.79
N PHE A 3 22.53 -13.43 22.57
CA PHE A 3 21.20 -12.85 22.48
C PHE A 3 20.91 -12.50 21.02
N ILE A 4 19.93 -13.20 20.43
CA ILE A 4 19.23 -12.69 19.26
C ILE A 4 18.56 -11.42 19.76
N THR A 5 19.21 -10.29 19.50
CA THR A 5 18.75 -8.97 19.88
C THR A 5 17.39 -8.76 19.22
N ILE A 6 16.39 -8.42 20.02
CA ILE A 6 15.01 -8.16 19.58
C ILE A 6 14.99 -7.08 18.46
N GLU A 7 16.05 -6.27 18.38
CA GLU A 7 16.45 -5.37 17.30
C GLU A 7 16.45 -6.02 15.89
N ASN A 8 16.91 -7.28 15.74
CA ASN A 8 17.00 -7.97 14.44
C ASN A 8 15.66 -8.57 13.99
N LEU A 9 14.70 -8.75 14.90
CA LEU A 9 13.33 -9.16 14.58
C LEU A 9 12.43 -7.97 14.27
N LEU A 10 12.83 -6.79 14.77
CA LEU A 10 12.26 -5.50 14.46
C LEU A 10 13.12 -4.78 13.41
N ASP A 11 13.66 -5.50 12.43
CA ASP A 11 14.41 -4.92 11.32
C ASP A 11 13.44 -4.09 10.46
N VAL A 12 13.11 -2.89 10.95
CA VAL A 12 12.13 -1.94 10.39
C VAL A 12 12.45 -1.62 8.92
N ASN A 13 13.69 -1.88 8.49
CA ASN A 13 14.15 -1.72 7.12
C ASN A 13 13.60 -2.77 6.12
N THR A 14 13.07 -3.90 6.57
CA THR A 14 12.55 -4.95 5.67
C THR A 14 11.12 -4.69 5.17
N PHE A 15 10.40 -3.73 5.75
CA PHE A 15 9.03 -3.38 5.34
C PHE A 15 8.94 -2.12 4.47
N ALA A 16 10.04 -1.38 4.30
CA ALA A 16 10.03 -0.08 3.63
C ALA A 16 10.61 -0.09 2.21
N LEU A 17 11.37 -1.12 1.84
CA LEU A 17 12.02 -1.22 0.54
C LEU A 17 11.50 -2.42 -0.23
N LEU A 18 11.19 -2.21 -1.51
CA LEU A 18 10.87 -3.30 -2.41
C LEU A 18 12.14 -4.11 -2.73
N PRO A 19 12.01 -5.43 -2.95
CA PRO A 19 13.12 -6.22 -3.47
C PRO A 19 13.61 -5.64 -4.82
N GLU A 20 14.89 -5.84 -5.16
CA GLU A 20 15.53 -5.24 -6.35
C GLU A 20 14.77 -5.53 -7.67
N ALA A 21 14.17 -6.71 -7.80
CA ALA A 21 13.35 -7.07 -8.96
C ALA A 21 12.07 -6.22 -9.11
N TYR A 22 11.59 -5.60 -8.03
CA TYR A 22 10.40 -4.77 -8.00
C TYR A 22 10.68 -3.27 -7.87
N ALA A 23 11.94 -2.86 -7.79
CA ALA A 23 12.36 -1.45 -7.73
C ALA A 23 11.74 -0.56 -8.84
N PRO A 24 11.50 -1.05 -10.08
CA PRO A 24 10.80 -0.23 -11.08
C PRO A 24 9.33 0.08 -10.75
N PHE A 25 8.71 -0.67 -9.83
CA PHE A 25 7.32 -0.50 -9.42
C PHE A 25 7.16 0.35 -8.16
N ASP A 26 8.25 0.85 -7.57
CA ASP A 26 8.21 1.75 -6.41
C ASP A 26 7.21 2.90 -6.60
N PRO A 27 7.17 3.61 -7.76
CA PRO A 27 6.21 4.70 -7.95
C PRO A 27 4.74 4.24 -7.96
N ILE A 28 4.47 2.99 -8.33
CA ILE A 28 3.11 2.42 -8.31
C ILE A 28 2.71 2.11 -6.87
N VAL A 29 3.62 1.53 -6.09
CA VAL A 29 3.39 1.18 -4.69
C VAL A 29 3.11 2.42 -3.85
N ASP A 30 3.78 3.54 -4.14
CA ASP A 30 3.50 4.84 -3.52
C ASP A 30 2.06 5.32 -3.72
N ILE A 31 1.41 4.91 -4.82
CA ILE A 31 0.04 5.30 -5.17
C ILE A 31 -0.99 4.32 -4.59
N LEU A 32 -0.65 3.04 -4.35
CA LEU A 32 -1.59 2.03 -3.85
C LEU A 32 -2.42 2.45 -2.61
N PRO A 33 -1.89 3.23 -1.63
CA PRO A 33 -2.68 3.70 -0.49
C PRO A 33 -3.90 4.57 -0.85
N ILE A 34 -3.95 5.16 -2.06
CA ILE A 34 -5.09 5.99 -2.50
C ILE A 34 -6.30 5.16 -2.95
N ILE A 35 -6.12 3.87 -3.24
CA ILE A 35 -7.16 3.01 -3.84
C ILE A 35 -8.48 3.01 -3.04
N PRO A 36 -8.49 2.97 -1.70
CA PRO A 36 -9.74 3.05 -0.92
C PRO A 36 -10.56 4.32 -1.20
N LEU A 37 -9.89 5.47 -1.41
CA LEU A 37 -10.56 6.72 -1.78
C LEU A 37 -11.14 6.64 -3.19
N LEU A 38 -10.45 6.00 -4.13
CA LEU A 38 -10.98 5.78 -5.48
C LEU A 38 -12.25 4.93 -5.47
N PHE A 39 -12.34 3.92 -4.61
CA PHE A 39 -13.57 3.13 -4.45
C PHE A 39 -14.72 3.94 -3.82
N LEU A 40 -14.42 4.80 -2.85
CA LEU A 40 -15.40 5.72 -2.31
C LEU A 40 -15.95 6.65 -3.41
N LEU A 41 -15.06 7.26 -4.21
CA LEU A 41 -15.45 8.10 -5.33
C LEU A 41 -16.22 7.33 -6.41
N LEU A 42 -15.81 6.08 -6.66
CA LEU A 42 -16.51 5.20 -7.60
C LEU A 42 -17.95 4.93 -7.15
N ALA A 43 -18.24 4.83 -5.86
CA ALA A 43 -19.60 4.70 -5.36
C ALA A 43 -20.47 5.90 -5.76
N PHE A 44 -19.94 7.12 -5.72
CA PHE A 44 -20.63 8.32 -6.19
C PHE A 44 -20.80 8.35 -7.70
N VAL A 45 -19.77 7.91 -8.46
CA VAL A 45 -19.87 7.76 -9.92
C VAL A 45 -20.97 6.76 -10.29
N TRP A 46 -21.03 5.64 -9.57
CA TRP A 46 -22.06 4.63 -9.75
C TRP A 46 -23.45 5.20 -9.44
N GLN A 47 -23.60 5.85 -8.30
CA GLN A 47 -24.87 6.48 -7.91
C GLN A 47 -25.31 7.56 -8.91
N ALA A 48 -24.39 8.40 -9.39
CA ALA A 48 -24.68 9.39 -10.43
C ALA A 48 -25.15 8.74 -11.74
N SER A 49 -24.57 7.59 -12.11
CA SER A 49 -24.94 6.84 -13.32
C SER A 49 -26.38 6.30 -13.28
N VAL A 50 -26.91 6.04 -12.07
CA VAL A 50 -28.30 5.59 -11.87
C VAL A 50 -29.22 6.70 -11.32
N LYS A 51 -28.79 7.96 -11.40
CA LYS A 51 -29.53 9.16 -10.96
C LYS A 51 -29.82 9.24 -9.46
N PHE A 52 -28.96 8.69 -8.61
CA PHE A 52 -29.14 8.65 -7.15
C PHE A 52 -30.52 8.11 -6.74
N ARG A 53 -30.96 7.05 -7.43
CA ARG A 53 -32.20 6.32 -7.11
C ARG A 53 -31.99 5.33 -5.97
#